data_AF-A0A7J8HMS9-F1
#
_entry.id   AF-A0A7J8HMS9-F1
#
_cell.length_a   1.000
_cell.length_b   1.000
_cell.length_c   1.000
_cell.angle_alpha   90.00
_cell.angle_beta   90.00
_cell.angle_gamma   90.00
#
_symmetry.space_group_name_H-M   'P 1'
#
loop_
_entity.id
_entity.type
_entity.pdbx_description
1 polymer ?
#
loop_
_entity_poly.entity_id
_entity_poly.type
_entity_poly.pdbx_seq_one_letter_code
_entity_poly.pdbx_strand_id
1 'polypeptide(L)'
;MKEKEREERRKQLAAAMGEDGEKEFHEEEEEEEEEEEPLPEIFVPSTPCHILCGFYSGPEKFWVSLFGIETEPIPQDIDDPKAYSIEDARKKREHDKLMKEVEEIKAGKREQLRALRNEFQKLLQMNEELPKHMQFKRTDFDLDSKIRAEINKKTVRKIQQVEKELAWDKEKHELGLMKLQNRFRDSLQSDAIVVHAIQSDHKIASYRLMKPSKYSRAKQTSQSERRPSKMERFDKEGVGKQESQKDKDFY
;
A
#
# COMPACT_ATOMS: atom_id res chain seq x y z
N MET A 1 -19.81 27.47 -31.20
CA MET A 1 -18.35 27.25 -31.33
C MET A 1 -17.92 26.08 -30.46
N LYS A 2 -18.22 26.07 -29.14
CA LYS A 2 -17.90 24.95 -28.24
C LYS A 2 -18.45 23.58 -28.66
N GLU A 3 -19.70 23.49 -29.12
CA GLU A 3 -20.29 22.18 -29.52
C GLU A 3 -19.54 21.50 -30.69
N LYS A 4 -19.11 22.27 -31.69
CA LYS A 4 -18.38 21.71 -32.86
C LYS A 4 -17.01 21.18 -32.47
N GLU A 5 -16.34 21.87 -31.54
CA GLU A 5 -15.03 21.47 -31.02
C GLU A 5 -15.14 20.21 -30.13
N ARG A 6 -16.20 20.11 -29.32
CA ARG A 6 -16.53 18.92 -28.50
C ARG A 6 -16.84 17.70 -29.37
N GLU A 7 -17.61 17.88 -30.44
CA GLU A 7 -17.93 16.79 -31.38
C GLU A 7 -16.71 16.31 -32.16
N GLU A 8 -15.81 17.22 -32.56
CA GLU A 8 -14.53 16.86 -33.19
C GLU A 8 -13.61 16.11 -32.22
N ARG A 9 -13.53 16.54 -30.95
CA ARG A 9 -12.77 15.85 -29.90
C ARG A 9 -13.32 14.45 -29.63
N ARG A 10 -14.65 14.28 -29.53
CA ARG A 10 -15.30 12.96 -29.42
C ARG A 10 -14.92 12.05 -30.58
N LYS A 11 -14.99 12.57 -31.81
CA LYS A 11 -14.68 11.79 -33.02
C LYS A 11 -13.20 11.38 -33.07
N GLN A 12 -12.30 12.21 -32.58
CA GLN A 12 -10.87 11.88 -32.47
C GLN A 12 -10.60 10.83 -31.38
N LEU A 13 -11.22 10.96 -30.19
CA LEU A 13 -11.11 9.99 -29.09
C LEU A 13 -11.66 8.62 -29.50
N ALA A 14 -12.84 8.57 -30.10
CA ALA A 14 -13.45 7.34 -30.60
C ALA A 14 -12.60 6.69 -31.73
N ALA A 15 -11.98 7.50 -32.60
CA ALA A 15 -11.10 6.98 -33.65
C ALA A 15 -9.77 6.43 -33.09
N ALA A 16 -9.23 7.01 -32.02
CA ALA A 16 -7.98 6.57 -31.41
C ALA A 16 -8.16 5.35 -30.49
N MET A 17 -9.27 5.27 -29.76
CA MET A 17 -9.49 4.32 -28.66
C MET A 17 -10.69 3.38 -28.84
N GLY A 18 -11.49 3.54 -29.91
CA GLY A 18 -12.65 2.68 -30.19
C GLY A 18 -13.78 2.86 -29.18
N GLU A 19 -14.46 1.76 -28.81
CA GLU A 19 -15.55 1.76 -27.81
C GLU A 19 -15.11 2.24 -26.41
N ASP A 20 -13.81 2.12 -26.07
CA ASP A 20 -13.29 2.65 -24.80
C ASP A 20 -13.17 4.19 -24.84
N GLY A 21 -13.02 4.80 -26.03
CA GLY A 21 -12.96 6.26 -26.19
C GLY A 21 -14.33 6.94 -26.09
N GLU A 22 -15.42 6.23 -26.39
CA GLU A 22 -16.78 6.74 -26.12
C GLU A 22 -17.09 6.77 -24.63
N LYS A 23 -16.55 5.81 -23.86
CA LYS A 23 -16.70 5.80 -22.39
C LYS A 23 -15.89 6.91 -21.73
N GLU A 24 -14.65 7.11 -22.18
CA GLU A 24 -13.80 8.21 -21.67
C GLU A 24 -14.39 9.57 -22.01
N PHE A 25 -15.04 9.72 -23.18
CA PHE A 25 -15.79 10.92 -23.51
C PHE A 25 -17.04 11.08 -22.63
N HIS A 26 -17.77 10.01 -22.32
CA HIS A 26 -18.93 10.09 -21.43
C HIS A 26 -18.52 10.41 -19.98
N GLU A 27 -17.40 9.85 -19.51
CA GLU A 27 -16.79 10.20 -18.21
C GLU A 27 -16.33 11.68 -18.20
N GLU A 28 -15.69 12.17 -19.27
CA GLU A 28 -15.35 13.60 -19.41
C GLU A 28 -16.61 14.50 -19.48
N GLU A 29 -17.70 14.04 -20.11
CA GLU A 29 -18.98 14.77 -20.11
C GLU A 29 -19.65 14.77 -18.74
N GLU A 30 -19.62 13.67 -18.01
CA GLU A 30 -20.14 13.58 -16.64
C GLU A 30 -19.28 14.40 -15.66
N GLU A 31 -17.95 14.47 -15.84
CA GLU A 31 -17.07 15.38 -15.10
C GLU A 31 -17.30 16.86 -15.46
N GLU A 32 -17.61 17.19 -16.73
CA GLU A 32 -18.01 18.54 -17.14
C GLU A 32 -19.45 18.90 -16.67
N GLU A 33 -20.35 17.92 -16.56
CA GLU A 33 -21.74 18.07 -16.09
C GLU A 33 -21.91 17.95 -14.57
N GLU A 34 -20.90 17.49 -13.82
CA GLU A 34 -20.81 17.70 -12.38
C GLU A 34 -20.61 19.20 -12.11
N GLU A 35 -21.69 19.98 -12.35
CA GLU A 35 -21.82 21.34 -11.84
C GLU A 35 -21.60 21.27 -10.33
N GLU A 36 -20.55 21.95 -9.85
CA GLU A 36 -20.31 22.12 -8.42
C GLU A 36 -21.63 22.57 -7.78
N GLU A 37 -22.19 21.77 -6.87
CA GLU A 37 -23.35 22.18 -6.09
C GLU A 37 -23.02 23.56 -5.51
N PRO A 38 -23.76 24.62 -5.91
CA PRO A 38 -23.38 25.98 -5.56
C PRO A 38 -23.36 26.05 -4.04
N LEU A 39 -22.24 26.56 -3.50
CA LEU A 39 -22.06 26.71 -2.07
C LEU A 39 -23.33 27.32 -1.48
N PRO A 40 -23.81 26.80 -0.33
CA PRO A 40 -25.00 27.34 0.30
C PRO A 40 -24.85 28.86 0.41
N GLU A 41 -25.87 29.58 -0.05
CA GLU A 41 -25.85 31.03 -0.04
C GLU A 41 -25.46 31.50 1.36
N ILE A 42 -24.43 32.36 1.42
CA ILE A 42 -24.01 32.97 2.68
C ILE A 42 -25.26 33.59 3.29
N PHE A 43 -25.68 33.08 4.44
CA PHE A 43 -26.86 33.57 5.13
C PHE A 43 -26.60 35.00 5.60
N VAL A 44 -27.05 35.96 4.80
CA VAL A 44 -27.11 37.37 5.18
C VAL A 44 -28.52 37.60 5.71
N PRO A 45 -28.70 37.77 7.03
CA PRO A 45 -30.04 37.92 7.58
C PRO A 45 -30.73 39.14 6.99
N SER A 46 -31.99 38.96 6.58
CA SER A 46 -32.83 40.00 5.97
C SER A 46 -32.98 41.24 6.87
N THR A 47 -32.81 41.05 8.18
CA THR A 47 -32.74 42.12 9.19
C THR A 47 -31.29 42.23 9.67
N PRO A 48 -30.62 43.38 9.49
CA PRO A 48 -29.25 43.55 9.96
C PRO A 48 -29.19 43.41 11.48
N CYS A 49 -28.22 42.66 11.99
CA CYS A 49 -28.04 42.45 13.43
C CYS A 49 -27.81 43.81 14.11
N HIS A 50 -28.72 44.23 14.98
CA HIS A 50 -28.56 45.50 15.70
C HIS A 50 -27.42 45.37 16.72
N ILE A 51 -26.31 46.10 16.49
CA ILE A 51 -25.28 46.31 17.50
C ILE A 51 -25.93 47.07 18.66
N LEU A 52 -26.10 46.40 19.80
CA LEU A 52 -26.90 46.92 20.90
C LEU A 52 -26.07 47.85 21.79
N CYS A 53 -24.78 47.57 21.96
CA CYS A 53 -23.82 48.49 22.55
C CYS A 53 -22.37 48.13 22.16
N GLY A 54 -21.50 49.14 22.15
CA GLY A 54 -20.06 48.95 21.99
C GLY A 54 -19.31 49.72 23.08
N PHE A 55 -18.37 49.07 23.75
CA PHE A 55 -17.54 49.70 24.78
C PHE A 55 -16.06 49.50 24.50
N TYR A 56 -15.28 50.56 24.67
CA TYR A 56 -13.83 50.49 24.61
C TYR A 56 -13.28 49.97 25.94
N SER A 57 -12.62 48.82 25.89
CA SER A 57 -11.91 48.27 27.07
C SER A 57 -10.49 48.80 27.20
N GLY A 58 -9.93 49.40 26.14
CA GLY A 58 -8.62 50.04 26.14
C GLY A 58 -8.26 50.60 24.75
N PRO A 59 -7.10 51.26 24.61
CA PRO A 59 -6.60 51.65 23.29
C PRO A 59 -6.46 50.39 22.43
N GLU A 60 -7.07 50.43 21.23
CA GLU A 60 -7.15 49.34 20.25
C GLU A 60 -8.02 48.12 20.63
N LYS A 61 -8.76 48.13 21.74
CA LYS A 61 -9.66 47.00 22.11
C LYS A 61 -11.10 47.46 22.34
N PHE A 62 -11.98 47.06 21.44
CA PHE A 62 -13.42 47.33 21.51
C PHE A 62 -14.21 46.03 21.67
N TRP A 63 -15.20 46.05 22.56
CA TRP A 63 -16.18 44.97 22.71
C TRP A 63 -17.50 45.43 22.14
N VAL A 64 -18.20 44.54 21.43
CA VAL A 64 -19.51 44.81 20.84
C VAL A 64 -20.48 43.75 21.35
N SER A 65 -21.64 44.17 21.87
CA SER A 65 -22.74 43.26 22.14
C SER A 65 -23.72 43.27 20.96
N LEU A 66 -24.01 42.08 20.44
CA LEU A 66 -25.06 41.81 19.45
C LEU A 66 -26.14 40.98 20.16
N PHE A 67 -27.40 41.35 19.99
CA PHE A 67 -28.54 40.61 20.54
C PHE A 67 -29.10 39.63 19.49
N GLY A 68 -29.34 38.38 19.88
CA GLY A 68 -30.00 37.37 19.02
C GLY A 68 -29.11 36.27 18.44
N ILE A 69 -27.83 36.17 18.82
CA ILE A 69 -26.97 35.03 18.41
C ILE A 69 -27.09 33.82 19.35
N GLU A 70 -27.81 33.93 20.47
CA GLU A 70 -27.91 32.88 21.49
C GLU A 70 -28.90 31.75 21.13
N THR A 71 -29.73 31.94 20.11
CA THR A 71 -30.80 30.97 19.78
C THR A 71 -30.39 29.87 18.83
N GLU A 72 -29.23 29.96 18.18
CA GLU A 72 -28.69 28.84 17.41
C GLU A 72 -27.59 28.15 18.22
N PRO A 73 -27.75 26.84 18.51
CA PRO A 73 -26.68 26.09 19.16
C PRO A 73 -25.46 26.12 18.24
N ILE A 74 -24.36 26.67 18.74
CA ILE A 74 -23.06 26.63 18.07
C ILE A 74 -22.81 25.16 17.69
N PRO A 75 -22.56 24.84 16.41
CA PRO A 75 -22.28 23.46 16.02
C PRO A 75 -21.11 22.96 16.85
N GLN A 76 -21.33 21.86 17.58
CA GLN A 76 -20.30 21.29 18.44
C GLN A 76 -19.16 20.80 17.56
N ASP A 77 -17.94 21.26 17.85
CA ASP A 77 -16.73 20.77 17.20
C ASP A 77 -16.63 19.25 17.38
N ILE A 78 -16.17 18.56 16.33
CA ILE A 78 -16.03 17.12 16.35
C ILE A 78 -14.80 16.75 17.20
N ASP A 79 -15.03 16.33 18.45
CA ASP A 79 -13.98 15.95 19.41
C ASP A 79 -13.42 14.51 19.19
N ASP A 80 -14.00 13.74 18.27
CA ASP A 80 -13.59 12.36 18.00
C ASP A 80 -12.33 12.31 17.13
N PRO A 81 -11.18 11.78 17.61
CA PRO A 81 -9.93 11.70 16.84
C PRO A 81 -10.00 10.73 15.64
N LYS A 82 -11.11 10.00 15.50
CA LYS A 82 -11.39 9.07 14.40
C LYS A 82 -12.48 9.59 13.46
N ALA A 83 -13.20 10.65 13.84
CA ALA A 83 -14.19 11.25 12.96
C ALA A 83 -13.46 11.99 11.85
N TYR A 84 -13.92 11.77 10.62
CA TYR A 84 -13.35 12.43 9.45
C TYR A 84 -13.72 13.92 9.48
N SER A 85 -12.77 14.77 9.11
CA SER A 85 -13.08 16.18 8.81
C SER A 85 -14.15 16.25 7.73
N ILE A 86 -15.02 17.26 7.79
CA ILE A 86 -16.13 17.45 6.83
C ILE A 86 -15.61 17.44 5.38
N GLU A 87 -14.41 17.99 5.15
CA GLU A 87 -13.75 17.99 3.84
C GLU A 87 -13.20 16.62 3.43
N ASP A 88 -12.62 15.86 4.38
CA ASP A 88 -12.10 14.53 4.10
C ASP A 88 -13.23 13.53 3.84
N ALA A 89 -14.37 13.70 4.52
CA ALA A 89 -15.58 12.93 4.29
C ALA A 89 -16.16 13.17 2.88
N ARG A 90 -16.09 14.42 2.38
CA ARG A 90 -16.50 14.77 1.03
C ARG A 90 -15.59 14.13 -0.03
N LYS A 91 -14.27 14.37 0.06
CA LYS A 91 -13.27 13.80 -0.87
C LYS A 91 -13.33 12.28 -0.93
N LYS A 92 -13.57 11.63 0.22
CA LYS A 92 -13.70 10.18 0.30
C LYS A 92 -14.97 9.68 -0.39
N ARG A 93 -16.10 10.39 -0.25
CA ARG A 93 -17.34 10.03 -0.93
C ARG A 93 -17.18 10.07 -2.45
N GLU A 94 -16.55 11.13 -2.96
CA GLU A 94 -16.26 11.29 -4.40
C GLU A 94 -15.35 10.17 -4.91
N HIS A 95 -14.25 9.89 -4.21
CA HIS A 95 -13.36 8.78 -4.56
C HIS A 95 -14.05 7.41 -4.47
N ASP A 96 -14.88 7.17 -3.44
CA ASP A 96 -15.60 5.91 -3.26
C ASP A 96 -16.66 5.71 -4.36
N LYS A 97 -17.30 6.79 -4.84
CA LYS A 97 -18.20 6.78 -6.00
C LYS A 97 -17.45 6.36 -7.27
N LEU A 98 -16.33 7.02 -7.58
CA LEU A 98 -15.48 6.69 -8.73
C LEU A 98 -14.95 5.25 -8.67
N MET A 99 -14.50 4.81 -7.50
CA MET A 99 -14.01 3.44 -7.31
C MET A 99 -15.11 2.41 -7.54
N LYS A 100 -16.34 2.69 -7.12
CA LYS A 100 -17.48 1.80 -7.34
C LYS A 100 -17.80 1.66 -8.83
N GLU A 101 -17.84 2.76 -9.57
CA GLU A 101 -18.08 2.78 -11.02
C GLU A 101 -16.98 1.99 -11.77
N VAL A 102 -15.72 2.24 -11.43
CA VAL A 102 -14.57 1.49 -11.95
C VAL A 102 -14.68 0.00 -11.63
N GLU A 103 -15.13 -0.37 -10.43
CA GLU A 103 -15.33 -1.75 -10.01
C GLU A 103 -16.46 -2.45 -10.77
N GLU A 104 -17.55 -1.75 -11.07
CA GLU A 104 -18.66 -2.23 -11.89
C GLU A 104 -18.20 -2.50 -13.33
N ILE A 105 -17.45 -1.57 -13.94
CA ILE A 105 -16.85 -1.77 -15.27
C ILE A 105 -15.91 -2.98 -15.27
N LYS A 106 -15.05 -3.10 -14.24
CA LYS A 106 -14.17 -4.26 -14.08
C LYS A 106 -14.97 -5.54 -13.87
N ALA A 107 -16.08 -5.51 -13.15
CA ALA A 107 -16.95 -6.66 -12.93
C ALA A 107 -17.60 -7.13 -14.23
N GLY A 108 -18.13 -6.21 -15.04
CA GLY A 108 -18.66 -6.53 -16.37
C GLY A 108 -17.61 -7.17 -17.28
N LYS A 109 -16.39 -6.59 -17.36
CA LYS A 109 -15.28 -7.17 -18.12
C LYS A 109 -14.89 -8.57 -17.61
N ARG A 110 -14.92 -8.80 -16.28
CA ARG A 110 -14.64 -10.10 -15.66
C ARG A 110 -15.70 -11.15 -15.99
N GLU A 111 -16.98 -10.76 -16.05
CA GLU A 111 -18.07 -11.65 -16.42
C GLU A 111 -17.96 -12.07 -17.89
N GLN A 112 -17.71 -11.13 -18.80
CA GLN A 112 -17.46 -11.42 -20.20
C GLN A 112 -16.28 -12.39 -20.38
N LEU A 113 -15.16 -12.15 -19.67
CA LEU A 113 -14.02 -13.07 -19.67
C LEU A 113 -14.38 -14.46 -19.13
N ARG A 114 -15.25 -14.53 -18.12
CA ARG A 114 -15.72 -15.81 -17.58
C ARG A 114 -16.57 -16.57 -18.61
N ALA A 115 -17.48 -15.89 -19.30
CA ALA A 115 -18.29 -16.47 -20.36
C ALA A 115 -17.41 -17.03 -21.49
N LEU A 116 -16.48 -16.22 -22.01
CA LEU A 116 -15.55 -16.63 -23.07
C LEU A 116 -14.64 -17.80 -22.63
N ARG A 117 -14.16 -17.81 -21.38
CA ARG A 117 -13.37 -18.93 -20.84
C ARG A 117 -14.19 -20.21 -20.75
N ASN A 118 -15.45 -20.12 -20.35
CA ASN A 118 -16.33 -21.27 -20.27
C ASN A 118 -16.62 -21.85 -21.68
N GLU A 119 -16.86 -20.99 -22.67
CA GLU A 119 -17.01 -21.40 -24.07
C GLU A 119 -15.75 -22.07 -24.59
N PHE A 120 -14.58 -21.47 -24.35
CA PHE A 120 -13.31 -22.05 -24.74
C PHE A 120 -13.05 -23.40 -24.06
N GLN A 121 -13.41 -23.54 -22.77
CA GLN A 121 -13.30 -24.82 -22.06
C GLN A 121 -14.22 -25.89 -22.65
N LYS A 122 -15.45 -25.53 -23.05
CA LYS A 122 -16.35 -26.45 -23.77
C LYS A 122 -15.75 -26.88 -25.11
N LEU A 123 -15.15 -25.97 -25.87
CA LEU A 123 -14.47 -26.29 -27.12
C LEU A 123 -13.30 -27.25 -26.91
N LEU A 124 -12.52 -27.06 -25.84
CA LEU A 124 -11.44 -27.99 -25.49
C LEU A 124 -11.98 -29.38 -25.14
N GLN A 125 -13.08 -29.46 -24.39
CA GLN A 125 -13.74 -30.74 -24.09
C GLN A 125 -14.22 -31.44 -25.37
N MET A 126 -14.92 -30.72 -26.26
CA MET A 126 -15.36 -31.26 -27.55
C MET A 126 -14.17 -31.73 -28.40
N ASN A 127 -13.06 -31.02 -28.36
CA ASN A 127 -11.84 -31.42 -29.07
C ASN A 127 -11.20 -32.68 -28.46
N GLU A 128 -11.24 -32.85 -27.15
CA GLU A 128 -10.72 -34.06 -26.47
C GLU A 128 -11.58 -35.31 -26.75
N GLU A 129 -12.88 -35.14 -26.93
CA GLU A 129 -13.80 -36.23 -27.32
C GLU A 129 -13.55 -36.76 -28.74
N LEU A 130 -12.93 -35.94 -29.61
CA LEU A 130 -12.60 -36.36 -30.97
C LEU A 130 -11.48 -37.41 -30.98
N PRO A 131 -11.45 -38.31 -31.99
CA PRO A 131 -10.33 -39.21 -32.20
C PRO A 131 -9.00 -38.46 -32.31
N LYS A 132 -7.93 -39.02 -31.70
CA LYS A 132 -6.59 -38.39 -31.57
C LYS A 132 -5.99 -37.76 -32.84
N HIS A 133 -6.33 -38.27 -34.02
CA HIS A 133 -5.83 -37.77 -35.31
C HIS A 133 -6.59 -36.54 -35.83
N MET A 134 -7.77 -36.27 -35.30
CA MET A 134 -8.62 -35.12 -35.64
C MET A 134 -8.54 -34.01 -34.58
N GLN A 135 -7.91 -34.28 -33.43
CA GLN A 135 -7.76 -33.30 -32.36
C GLN A 135 -6.84 -32.14 -32.79
N PHE A 136 -7.29 -30.91 -32.56
CA PHE A 136 -6.50 -29.70 -32.76
C PHE A 136 -5.43 -29.55 -31.67
N LYS A 137 -4.24 -29.06 -32.05
CA LYS A 137 -3.20 -28.68 -31.08
C LYS A 137 -3.52 -27.32 -30.50
N ARG A 138 -2.96 -27.00 -29.34
CA ARG A 138 -3.09 -25.68 -28.70
C ARG A 138 -2.65 -24.52 -29.60
N THR A 139 -1.65 -24.75 -30.46
CA THR A 139 -1.17 -23.78 -31.45
C THR A 139 -2.16 -23.52 -32.58
N ASP A 140 -3.09 -24.43 -32.82
CA ASP A 140 -4.03 -24.33 -33.94
C ASP A 140 -5.29 -23.54 -33.53
N PHE A 141 -5.54 -23.40 -32.22
CA PHE A 141 -6.56 -22.50 -31.66
C PHE A 141 -6.17 -21.02 -31.76
N ASP A 142 -4.92 -20.75 -32.15
CA ASP A 142 -4.41 -19.41 -32.30
C ASP A 142 -4.74 -18.85 -33.69
N LEU A 143 -5.93 -18.26 -33.81
CA LEU A 143 -6.49 -17.75 -35.08
C LEU A 143 -5.55 -16.82 -35.86
N ASP A 144 -4.88 -15.88 -35.18
CA ASP A 144 -3.87 -15.01 -35.81
C ASP A 144 -2.76 -14.60 -34.83
N SER A 145 -1.52 -14.92 -35.19
CA SER A 145 -0.33 -14.52 -34.41
C SER A 145 -0.04 -13.02 -34.52
N LYS A 146 -0.36 -12.37 -35.65
CA LYS A 146 -0.10 -10.94 -35.88
C LYS A 146 -1.00 -10.08 -35.02
N ILE A 147 -2.30 -10.37 -34.97
CA ILE A 147 -3.27 -9.64 -34.15
C ILE A 147 -2.86 -9.67 -32.68
N ARG A 148 -2.45 -10.83 -32.16
CA ARG A 148 -1.99 -10.94 -30.76
C ARG A 148 -0.71 -10.17 -30.49
N ALA A 149 0.23 -10.18 -31.42
CA ALA A 149 1.43 -9.37 -31.31
C ALA A 149 1.10 -7.87 -31.29
N GLU A 150 0.13 -7.41 -32.10
CA GLU A 150 -0.32 -6.03 -32.09
C GLU A 150 -1.05 -5.64 -30.81
N ILE A 151 -1.93 -6.51 -30.29
CA ILE A 151 -2.59 -6.32 -29.00
C ILE A 151 -1.53 -6.19 -27.89
N ASN A 152 -0.57 -7.10 -27.83
CA ASN A 152 0.51 -7.05 -26.84
C ASN A 152 1.34 -5.76 -26.96
N LYS A 153 1.66 -5.30 -28.17
CA LYS A 153 2.33 -4.02 -28.39
C LYS A 153 1.50 -2.85 -27.85
N LYS A 154 0.18 -2.83 -28.11
CA LYS A 154 -0.72 -1.80 -27.57
C LYS A 154 -0.78 -1.84 -26.05
N THR A 155 -0.93 -3.03 -25.44
CA THR A 155 -0.95 -3.21 -23.99
C THR A 155 0.35 -2.73 -23.34
N VAL A 156 1.51 -3.10 -23.90
CA VAL A 156 2.81 -2.63 -23.39
C VAL A 156 2.94 -1.11 -23.49
N ARG A 157 2.48 -0.49 -24.58
CA ARG A 157 2.49 0.99 -24.70
C ARG A 157 1.62 1.65 -23.62
N LYS A 158 0.42 1.14 -23.36
CA LYS A 158 -0.46 1.64 -22.30
C LYS A 158 0.19 1.49 -20.92
N ILE A 159 0.79 0.33 -20.62
CA ILE A 159 1.53 0.11 -19.37
C ILE A 159 2.67 1.13 -19.24
N GLN A 160 3.48 1.30 -20.28
CA GLN A 160 4.58 2.27 -20.27
C GLN A 160 4.10 3.71 -20.09
N GLN A 161 2.93 4.06 -20.59
CA GLN A 161 2.33 5.38 -20.38
C GLN A 161 1.97 5.57 -18.90
N VAL A 162 1.22 4.64 -18.32
CA VAL A 162 0.86 4.68 -16.89
C VAL A 162 2.09 4.66 -15.99
N GLU A 163 3.12 3.89 -16.33
CA GLU A 163 4.39 3.87 -15.61
C GLU A 163 5.10 5.23 -15.63
N LYS A 164 5.01 5.99 -16.73
CA LYS A 164 5.57 7.34 -16.82
C LYS A 164 4.77 8.34 -15.99
N GLU A 165 3.44 8.24 -16.04
CA GLU A 165 2.54 9.08 -15.23
C GLU A 165 2.77 8.85 -13.73
N LEU A 166 2.92 7.58 -13.32
CA LEU A 166 3.17 7.18 -11.93
C LEU A 166 4.64 7.19 -11.51
N ALA A 167 5.57 7.59 -12.40
CA ALA A 167 7.00 7.49 -12.14
C ALA A 167 7.43 8.29 -10.91
N TRP A 168 6.88 9.49 -10.74
CA TRP A 168 7.21 10.34 -9.61
C TRP A 168 6.67 9.80 -8.29
N ASP A 169 5.40 9.35 -8.25
CA ASP A 169 4.81 8.80 -7.03
C ASP A 169 5.52 7.52 -6.59
N LYS A 170 5.85 6.65 -7.56
CA LYS A 170 6.66 5.46 -7.31
C LYS A 170 7.99 5.82 -6.67
N GLU A 171 8.76 6.73 -7.28
CA GLU A 171 10.07 7.15 -6.77
C GLU A 171 9.95 7.82 -5.39
N LYS A 172 8.93 8.64 -5.17
CA LYS A 172 8.64 9.28 -3.88
C LYS A 172 8.42 8.23 -2.78
N HIS A 173 7.60 7.22 -3.06
CA HIS A 173 7.35 6.13 -2.12
C HIS A 173 8.59 5.26 -1.91
N GLU A 174 9.35 4.96 -2.96
CA GLU A 174 10.60 4.20 -2.89
C GLU A 174 11.66 4.92 -2.05
N LEU A 175 11.90 6.21 -2.28
CA LEU A 175 12.82 7.02 -1.47
C LEU A 175 12.35 7.16 -0.03
N GLY A 176 11.04 7.33 0.19
CA GLY A 176 10.45 7.35 1.52
C GLY A 176 10.72 6.05 2.27
N LEU A 177 10.49 4.91 1.62
CA LEU A 177 10.76 3.59 2.16
C LEU A 177 12.25 3.39 2.44
N MET A 178 13.14 3.76 1.51
CA MET A 178 14.59 3.70 1.72
C MET A 178 15.02 4.54 2.92
N LYS A 179 14.51 5.77 3.07
CA LYS A 179 14.84 6.62 4.23
C LYS A 179 14.40 5.97 5.55
N LEU A 180 13.23 5.34 5.57
CA LEU A 180 12.74 4.61 6.75
C LEU A 180 13.60 3.37 7.03
N GLN A 181 13.92 2.58 6.02
CA GLN A 181 14.78 1.40 6.16
C GLN A 181 16.18 1.78 6.65
N ASN A 182 16.80 2.81 6.06
CA ASN A 182 18.12 3.30 6.44
C ASN A 182 18.14 3.79 7.89
N ARG A 183 17.10 4.52 8.33
CA ARG A 183 17.02 5.02 9.72
C ARG A 183 16.73 3.93 10.74
N PHE A 184 15.82 3.01 10.44
CA PHE A 184 15.25 2.12 11.45
C PHE A 184 15.67 0.66 11.33
N ARG A 185 15.94 0.16 10.12
CA ARG A 185 16.17 -1.26 9.85
C ARG A 185 17.63 -1.61 9.61
N ASP A 186 18.38 -0.75 8.92
CA ASP A 186 19.75 -1.05 8.50
C ASP A 186 20.75 -1.08 9.64
N SER A 187 20.46 -0.38 10.73
CA SER A 187 21.25 -0.41 11.95
C SER A 187 20.97 -1.65 12.82
N LEU A 188 19.93 -2.45 12.51
CA LEU A 188 19.52 -3.62 13.28
C LEU A 188 20.08 -4.93 12.75
N GLN A 189 20.62 -5.74 13.65
CA GLN A 189 21.00 -7.13 13.40
C GLN A 189 19.78 -8.05 13.45
N SER A 190 18.92 -7.88 14.45
CA SER A 190 17.70 -8.69 14.61
C SER A 190 16.58 -7.83 15.16
N ASP A 191 15.38 -8.01 14.61
CA ASP A 191 14.18 -7.36 15.12
C ASP A 191 13.61 -8.13 16.32
N ALA A 192 12.77 -7.48 17.12
CA ALA A 192 12.08 -8.14 18.21
C ALA A 192 10.99 -9.06 17.63
N ILE A 193 11.17 -10.36 17.78
CA ILE A 193 10.20 -11.37 17.37
C ILE A 193 9.40 -11.73 18.61
N VAL A 194 8.08 -11.58 18.51
CA VAL A 194 7.15 -12.00 19.54
C VAL A 194 6.47 -13.29 19.08
N VAL A 195 6.63 -14.35 19.87
CA VAL A 195 5.93 -15.61 19.67
C VAL A 195 4.82 -15.70 20.70
N HIS A 196 3.59 -15.88 20.21
CA HIS A 196 2.41 -16.15 21.01
C HIS A 196 2.13 -17.66 21.01
N ALA A 197 1.79 -18.21 22.17
CA ALA A 197 1.31 -19.59 22.25
C ALA A 197 -0.14 -19.69 21.74
N ILE A 198 -0.47 -20.80 21.06
CA ILE A 198 -1.77 -20.98 20.39
C ILE A 198 -2.90 -21.32 21.40
N GLN A 199 -2.56 -22.04 22.46
CA GLN A 199 -3.53 -22.57 23.43
C GLN A 199 -3.38 -21.99 24.84
N SER A 200 -2.46 -21.04 25.04
CA SER A 200 -2.18 -20.43 26.34
C SER A 200 -1.79 -18.96 26.16
N ASP A 201 -1.99 -18.13 27.19
CA ASP A 201 -1.66 -16.69 27.17
C ASP A 201 -0.16 -16.39 27.33
N HIS A 202 0.69 -17.38 27.12
CA HIS A 202 2.14 -17.20 27.20
C HIS A 202 2.69 -16.52 25.95
N LYS A 203 3.57 -15.54 26.19
CA LYS A 203 4.26 -14.77 25.16
C LYS A 203 5.75 -14.77 25.46
N ILE A 204 6.56 -15.14 24.46
CA ILE A 204 8.01 -15.05 24.51
C ILE A 204 8.43 -13.99 23.49
N ALA A 205 9.24 -13.03 23.91
CA ALA A 205 9.76 -11.97 23.05
C ALA A 205 11.28 -12.04 23.00
N SER A 206 11.85 -11.99 21.79
CA SER A 206 13.27 -11.68 21.63
C SER A 206 13.49 -10.17 21.73
N TYR A 207 14.73 -9.77 22.04
CA TYR A 207 15.13 -8.38 22.17
C TYR A 207 15.68 -7.84 20.85
N ARG A 208 15.41 -6.57 20.56
CA ARG A 208 15.92 -5.87 19.39
C ARG A 208 17.44 -5.68 19.51
N LEU A 209 18.18 -6.17 18.52
CA LEU A 209 19.65 -6.14 18.50
C LEU A 209 20.16 -5.20 17.40
N MET A 210 21.05 -4.29 17.78
CA MET A 210 21.78 -3.43 16.85
C MET A 210 22.98 -4.18 16.25
N LYS A 211 23.33 -3.89 14.99
CA LYS A 211 24.54 -4.44 14.37
C LYS A 211 25.77 -3.99 15.18
N PRO A 212 26.66 -4.91 15.60
CA PRO A 212 27.89 -4.50 16.27
C PRO A 212 28.72 -3.64 15.31
N SER A 213 29.27 -2.54 15.81
CA SER A 213 30.18 -1.70 15.01
C SER A 213 31.42 -2.50 14.60
N LYS A 214 32.08 -2.10 13.51
CA LYS A 214 33.31 -2.75 13.00
C LYS A 214 34.42 -2.86 14.05
N TYR A 215 34.37 -2.02 15.09
CA TYR A 215 35.35 -1.97 16.19
C TYR A 215 35.01 -2.87 17.38
N SER A 216 33.79 -3.43 17.46
CA SER A 216 33.36 -4.26 18.60
C SER A 216 34.03 -5.64 18.61
N ARG A 217 34.36 -6.18 17.42
CA ARG A 217 34.89 -7.54 17.26
C ARG A 217 36.29 -7.75 17.86
N ALA A 218 37.03 -6.66 18.12
CA ALA A 218 38.39 -6.70 18.65
C ALA A 218 38.48 -6.96 20.17
N LYS A 219 37.36 -6.90 20.92
CA LYS A 219 37.38 -7.07 22.38
C LYS A 219 36.97 -8.46 22.88
N GLN A 220 36.54 -9.38 22.01
CA GLN A 220 36.13 -10.73 22.43
C GLN A 220 37.24 -11.77 22.36
N THR A 221 38.29 -11.55 21.56
CA THR A 221 39.43 -12.46 21.44
C THR A 221 40.36 -12.49 22.66
N SER A 222 40.15 -11.64 23.67
CA SER A 222 40.99 -11.55 24.88
C SER A 222 40.47 -12.34 26.08
N GLN A 223 39.36 -13.09 25.97
CA GLN A 223 38.91 -13.96 27.07
C GLN A 223 39.50 -15.38 27.05
N SER A 224 40.11 -15.81 25.94
CA SER A 224 40.87 -17.08 25.87
C SER A 224 42.26 -17.00 26.51
N GLU A 225 42.72 -15.81 26.90
CA GLU A 225 43.98 -15.59 27.64
C GLU A 225 43.75 -15.31 29.14
N ARG A 226 42.63 -15.73 29.71
CA ARG A 226 42.48 -15.75 31.18
C ARG A 226 43.39 -16.84 31.74
N ARG A 227 44.47 -16.41 32.41
CA ARG A 227 45.38 -17.28 33.17
C ARG A 227 44.56 -18.25 34.04
N PRO A 228 44.86 -19.57 34.04
CA PRO A 228 44.17 -20.51 34.91
C PRO A 228 44.30 -20.04 36.35
N SER A 229 43.18 -20.05 37.06
CA SER A 229 43.16 -19.65 38.47
C SER A 229 43.97 -20.65 39.30
N LYS A 230 44.50 -20.20 40.44
CA LYS A 230 45.42 -20.97 41.31
C LYS A 230 44.89 -22.36 41.71
N MET A 231 43.57 -22.57 41.62
CA MET A 231 42.91 -23.84 41.92
C MET A 231 43.20 -24.94 40.90
N GLU A 232 43.28 -24.62 39.59
CA GLU A 232 43.48 -25.61 38.52
C GLU A 232 44.92 -26.13 38.41
N ARG A 233 45.89 -25.52 39.11
CA ARG A 233 47.28 -25.99 39.14
C ARG A 233 47.53 -27.14 40.10
N PHE A 234 46.68 -27.33 41.10
CA PHE A 234 46.92 -28.33 42.15
C PHE A 234 46.54 -29.76 41.75
N ASP A 235 45.71 -29.95 40.72
CA ASP A 235 45.24 -31.28 40.32
C ASP A 235 46.24 -32.07 39.45
N LYS A 236 47.39 -31.48 39.08
CA LYS A 236 48.38 -32.13 38.19
C LYS A 236 49.69 -32.56 38.84
N GLU A 237 49.88 -32.37 40.14
CA GLU A 237 51.08 -32.84 40.84
C GLU A 237 50.74 -33.86 41.94
N GLY A 238 50.41 -35.08 41.49
CA GLY A 238 50.26 -36.29 42.30
C GLY A 238 51.14 -37.43 41.77
N VAL A 239 52.46 -37.22 41.87
CA VAL A 239 53.58 -38.16 42.00
C VAL A 239 53.35 -39.63 41.61
N GLY A 240 54.05 -40.06 40.57
CA GLY A 240 54.31 -41.46 40.28
C GLY A 240 55.31 -42.10 41.26
N LYS A 241 55.13 -43.40 41.49
CA LYS A 241 56.19 -44.33 41.90
C LYS A 241 56.09 -45.55 41.00
N GLN A 242 57.04 -45.70 40.09
CA GLN A 242 57.40 -47.02 39.57
C GLN A 242 58.47 -47.58 40.50
N GLU A 243 58.30 -48.82 40.93
CA GLU A 243 59.45 -49.68 41.25
C GLU A 243 59.17 -51.12 40.83
N SER A 244 60.18 -51.67 40.18
CA SER A 244 60.30 -52.93 39.46
C SER A 244 60.18 -54.17 40.36
N GLN A 245 59.66 -55.30 39.83
CA GLN A 245 60.44 -56.56 39.75
C GLN A 245 59.67 -57.78 39.20
N LYS A 246 60.32 -58.38 38.20
CA LYS A 246 60.58 -59.82 37.96
C LYS A 246 59.48 -60.75 37.42
N ASP A 247 59.88 -61.34 36.29
CA ASP A 247 59.45 -62.61 35.70
C ASP A 247 59.09 -63.68 36.72
N LYS A 248 58.04 -64.45 36.37
CA LYS A 248 57.96 -65.90 36.58
C LYS A 248 56.90 -66.49 35.65
N ASP A 249 57.37 -67.41 34.83
CA ASP A 249 56.59 -68.37 34.03
C ASP A 249 55.54 -69.09 34.87
N PHE A 250 54.45 -69.55 34.27
CA PHE A 250 53.96 -70.93 34.37
C PHE A 250 52.88 -71.18 33.30
N TYR A 251 53.09 -72.29 32.59
CA TYR A 251 52.27 -73.01 31.59
C TYR A 251 50.81 -72.60 31.33
#